data_AF-A0A445ELX0-F1
#
_entry.id   AF-A0A445ELX0-F1
#
_cell.length_a   1.000
_cell.length_b   1.000
_cell.length_c   1.000
_cell.angle_alpha   90.00
_cell.angle_beta   90.00
_cell.angle_gamma   90.00
#
_symmetry.space_group_name_H-M   'P 1'
#
loop_
_entity.id
_entity.type
_entity.pdbx_description
1 polymer ?
#
loop_
_entity_poly.entity_id
_entity_poly.type
_entity_poly.pdbx_seq_one_letter_code
_entity_poly.pdbx_strand_id
1 'polypeptide(L)'
;MNKFMKMSDIEAVVSLKRGAESTECRKEKKQKMRRTIDLKASRQCSTILNILSSHKHGWLFNRLVDPVLFQILDYFDIISHPMNLGTIKCKLESNSYSFMEDFVADD
;
A
#
# COMPACT_ATOMS: atom_id res chain seq x y z
N MET A 1 6.43 36.59 21.66
CA MET A 1 7.86 36.61 21.25
C MET A 1 8.23 35.23 20.76
N ASN A 2 8.59 35.15 19.48
CA ASN A 2 8.97 33.93 18.77
C ASN A 2 10.15 33.25 19.45
N LYS A 3 9.97 32.00 19.90
CA LYS A 3 11.09 31.15 20.25
C LYS A 3 11.36 30.26 19.05
N PHE A 4 12.27 30.73 18.19
CA PHE A 4 12.93 29.93 17.17
C PHE A 4 13.31 28.56 17.76
N MET A 5 12.83 27.48 17.16
CA MET A 5 13.34 26.13 17.45
C MET A 5 14.81 26.08 17.04
N LYS A 6 15.65 25.48 17.89
CA LYS A 6 17.09 25.49 17.71
C LYS A 6 17.49 24.47 16.65
N MET A 7 18.52 24.79 15.87
CA MET A 7 19.03 23.96 14.75
C MET A 7 19.45 22.55 15.20
N SER A 8 19.76 22.34 16.49
CA SER A 8 20.05 21.04 17.10
C SER A 8 18.84 20.12 17.22
N ASP A 9 17.62 20.68 17.23
CA ASP A 9 16.38 19.91 17.36
C ASP A 9 15.95 19.30 16.01
N ILE A 10 16.47 19.83 14.89
CA ILE A 10 16.17 19.34 13.54
C ILE A 10 16.92 18.03 13.25
N GLU A 11 18.17 17.88 13.68
CA GLU A 11 18.94 16.65 13.43
C GLU A 11 18.42 15.42 14.20
N ALA A 12 17.73 15.63 15.33
CA ALA A 12 17.09 14.57 16.10
C ALA A 12 15.79 14.05 15.44
N VAL A 13 15.07 14.90 14.71
CA VAL A 13 13.90 14.48 13.92
C VAL A 13 14.33 13.84 12.59
N VAL A 14 15.48 14.25 12.05
CA VAL A 14 16.03 13.72 10.79
C VAL A 14 16.68 12.33 10.93
N SER A 15 16.95 11.84 12.14
CA SER A 15 17.75 10.62 12.38
C SER A 15 17.00 9.37 12.88
N LEU A 16 15.68 9.43 13.13
CA LEU A 16 14.80 8.26 13.32
C LEU A 16 13.49 8.56 12.56
N LYS A 17 13.30 8.22 11.28
CA LYS A 17 13.16 6.87 10.76
C LYS A 17 13.44 6.88 9.25
N ARG A 18 14.70 6.74 8.85
CA ARG A 18 15.04 6.21 7.52
C ARG A 18 14.94 4.69 7.59
N GLY A 19 13.71 4.21 7.73
CA GLY A 19 13.38 2.81 7.49
C GLY A 19 13.08 2.68 6.00
N ALA A 20 13.83 1.83 5.32
CA ALA A 20 13.40 1.29 4.05
C ALA A 20 12.06 0.57 4.28
N GLU A 21 10.93 1.24 4.08
CA GLU A 21 9.65 0.56 3.93
C GLU A 21 9.59 0.01 2.50
N SER A 22 10.31 -1.09 2.33
CA SER A 22 9.78 -2.24 1.60
C SER A 22 8.34 -2.45 2.06
N THR A 23 7.43 -2.52 1.11
CA THR A 23 6.07 -3.03 1.28
C THR A 23 6.13 -4.41 1.95
N GLU A 24 6.17 -4.45 3.28
CA GLU A 24 6.17 -5.70 4.00
C GLU A 24 4.72 -6.14 4.14
N CYS A 25 4.35 -7.16 3.37
CA CYS A 25 3.09 -7.88 3.56
C CYS A 25 3.07 -8.44 4.98
N ARG A 26 2.44 -7.71 5.91
CA ARG A 26 2.28 -8.17 7.29
C ARG A 26 1.37 -9.41 7.25
N LYS A 27 1.99 -10.59 7.35
CA LYS A 27 1.27 -11.88 7.40
C LYS A 27 0.48 -11.94 8.71
N GLU A 28 -0.80 -11.57 8.67
CA GLU A 28 -1.69 -11.82 9.80
C GLU A 28 -1.97 -13.32 9.89
N LYS A 29 -1.49 -13.96 10.95
CA LYS A 29 -1.85 -15.34 11.29
C LYS A 29 -3.26 -15.36 11.90
N LYS A 30 -4.29 -15.62 11.08
CA LYS A 30 -5.57 -16.16 11.56
C LYS A 30 -5.95 -17.39 10.76
N GLN A 31 -5.81 -18.53 11.41
CA GLN A 31 -6.07 -19.87 10.89
C GLN A 31 -7.58 -20.17 10.98
N LYS A 32 -8.24 -20.20 9.81
CA LYS A 32 -9.50 -20.91 9.52
C LYS A 32 -9.44 -21.25 8.03
N MET A 33 -9.86 -22.45 7.62
CA MET A 33 -9.93 -22.87 6.21
C MET A 33 -10.91 -21.96 5.45
N ARG A 34 -10.47 -20.77 5.05
CA ARG A 34 -11.21 -19.86 4.18
C ARG A 34 -10.99 -20.33 2.75
N ARG A 35 -12.07 -20.37 1.96
CA ARG A 35 -11.96 -20.56 0.51
C ARG A 35 -11.09 -19.43 -0.01
N THR A 36 -10.08 -19.76 -0.80
CA THR A 36 -9.26 -18.79 -1.52
C THR A 36 -9.64 -18.90 -2.99
N ILE A 37 -9.34 -17.87 -3.78
CA ILE A 37 -9.42 -17.99 -5.23
C ILE A 37 -8.54 -19.16 -5.74
N ASP A 38 -8.94 -19.77 -6.85
CA ASP A 38 -8.19 -20.86 -7.47
C ASP A 38 -6.78 -20.39 -7.92
N LEU A 39 -5.83 -21.32 -7.94
CA LEU A 39 -4.44 -21.06 -8.31
C LEU A 39 -4.30 -20.51 -9.73
N LYS A 40 -5.13 -20.96 -10.69
CA LYS A 40 -5.10 -20.44 -12.06
C LYS A 40 -5.55 -18.98 -12.09
N ALA A 41 -6.64 -18.65 -11.39
CA ALA A 41 -7.14 -17.30 -11.27
C ALA A 41 -6.10 -16.39 -10.58
N SER A 42 -5.50 -16.82 -9.48
CA SER A 42 -4.45 -16.07 -8.77
C SER A 42 -3.25 -15.75 -9.66
N ARG A 43 -2.81 -16.70 -10.51
CA ARG A 43 -1.76 -16.46 -11.51
C ARG A 43 -2.17 -15.43 -12.57
N GLN A 44 -3.42 -15.48 -13.04
CA GLN A 44 -3.95 -14.50 -13.99
C GLN A 44 -3.99 -13.10 -13.38
N CYS A 45 -4.48 -12.97 -12.14
CA CYS A 45 -4.47 -11.72 -11.37
C CYS A 45 -3.04 -11.19 -11.22
N SER A 46 -2.07 -12.06 -10.91
CA SER A 46 -0.66 -11.67 -10.79
C SER A 46 -0.09 -11.11 -12.10
N THR A 47 -0.41 -11.74 -13.24
CA THR A 47 0.00 -11.25 -14.56
C THR A 47 -0.56 -9.86 -14.86
N ILE A 48 -1.86 -9.66 -14.64
CA ILE A 48 -2.51 -8.35 -14.83
C ILE A 48 -1.86 -7.30 -13.93
N LEU A 49 -1.68 -7.63 -12.65
CA LEU A 49 -1.10 -6.72 -11.67
C LEU A 49 0.33 -6.30 -12.04
N ASN A 50 1.14 -7.22 -12.56
CA ASN A 50 2.49 -6.92 -13.05
C ASN A 50 2.47 -5.98 -14.26
N ILE A 51 1.53 -6.18 -15.19
CA ILE A 51 1.36 -5.28 -16.35
C ILE A 51 1.00 -3.86 -15.87
N LEU A 52 0.04 -3.73 -14.95
CA LEU A 52 -0.36 -2.44 -14.39
C LEU A 52 0.79 -1.75 -13.63
N SER A 53 1.48 -2.50 -12.78
CA SER A 53 2.56 -1.98 -11.93
C SER A 53 3.79 -1.52 -12.74
N SER A 54 4.04 -2.15 -13.89
CA SER A 54 5.17 -1.85 -14.78
C SER A 54 4.87 -0.78 -15.84
N HIS A 55 3.62 -0.30 -15.91
CA HIS A 55 3.25 0.76 -16.83
C HIS A 55 4.08 2.04 -16.58
N LYS A 56 4.29 2.88 -17.59
CA LYS A 56 5.06 4.14 -17.49
C LYS A 56 4.61 5.08 -16.36
N HIS A 57 3.34 4.97 -15.96
CA HIS A 57 2.74 5.73 -14.85
C HIS A 57 2.36 4.85 -13.65
N GLY A 58 2.71 3.55 -13.68
CA GLY A 58 2.41 2.59 -12.62
C GLY A 58 3.06 2.96 -11.29
N TRP A 59 4.16 3.71 -11.33
CA TRP A 59 4.83 4.21 -10.12
C TRP A 59 3.91 5.03 -9.20
N LEU A 60 2.90 5.72 -9.74
CA LEU A 60 1.90 6.46 -8.96
C LEU A 60 1.01 5.55 -8.13
N PHE A 61 0.74 4.34 -8.62
CA PHE A 61 -0.19 3.39 -8.02
C PHE A 61 0.53 2.25 -7.29
N ASN A 62 1.86 2.22 -7.27
CA ASN A 62 2.63 1.15 -6.61
C ASN A 62 2.75 1.35 -5.09
N ARG A 63 2.40 2.54 -4.57
CA ARG A 63 2.44 2.89 -3.15
C ARG A 63 1.19 3.70 -2.81
N LEU A 64 0.83 3.72 -1.51
CA LEU A 64 -0.21 4.62 -1.02
C LEU A 64 0.16 6.08 -1.30
N VAL A 65 -0.86 6.92 -1.50
CA VAL A 65 -0.71 8.37 -1.53
C VAL A 65 -0.28 8.82 -0.13
N ASP A 66 0.70 9.72 -0.07
CA ASP A 66 1.11 10.40 1.17
C ASP A 66 0.50 11.81 1.18
N PRO A 67 -0.62 12.04 1.90
CA PRO A 67 -1.32 13.31 1.85
C PRO A 67 -0.53 14.45 2.49
N VAL A 68 0.40 14.14 3.41
CA VAL A 68 1.25 15.14 4.07
C VAL A 68 2.33 15.61 3.11
N LEU A 69 3.01 14.68 2.43
CA LEU A 69 4.04 14.99 1.45
C LEU A 69 3.49 15.82 0.29
N PHE A 70 2.29 15.49 -0.19
CA PHE A 70 1.64 16.18 -1.31
C PHE A 70 0.78 17.37 -0.88
N GLN A 71 0.68 17.67 0.43
CA GLN A 71 -0.11 18.76 0.98
C GLN A 71 -1.60 18.69 0.58
N ILE A 72 -2.17 17.48 0.56
CA ILE A 72 -3.58 17.21 0.25
C ILE A 72 -4.31 17.00 1.58
N LEU A 73 -4.78 18.09 2.19
CA LEU A 73 -5.31 18.07 3.56
C LEU A 73 -6.64 17.34 3.71
N ASP A 74 -7.44 17.26 2.63
CA ASP A 74 -8.78 16.65 2.59
C ASP A 74 -8.76 15.22 2.03
N TYR A 75 -7.58 14.60 1.86
CA TYR A 75 -7.45 13.31 1.19
C TYR A 75 -8.31 12.22 1.84
N PHE A 76 -8.24 12.06 3.16
CA PHE A 76 -9.00 11.03 3.87
C PHE A 76 -10.47 11.40 4.11
N ASP A 77 -10.85 12.67 3.89
CA ASP A 77 -12.24 13.10 3.92
C ASP A 77 -12.96 12.65 2.63
N ILE A 78 -12.23 12.61 1.51
CA ILE A 78 -12.75 12.23 0.18
C ILE A 78 -12.52 10.74 -0.11
N ILE A 79 -11.33 10.23 0.19
CA ILE A 79 -10.92 8.85 -0.10
C ILE A 79 -11.00 8.01 1.17
N SER A 80 -12.15 7.35 1.35
CA SER A 80 -12.43 6.58 2.57
C SER A 80 -11.64 5.26 2.68
N HIS A 81 -11.33 4.62 1.55
CA HIS A 81 -10.63 3.33 1.51
C HIS A 81 -9.46 3.40 0.52
N PRO A 82 -8.32 4.00 0.91
CA PRO A 82 -7.16 4.09 0.03
C PRO A 82 -6.65 2.70 -0.36
N MET A 83 -6.41 2.48 -1.65
CA MET A 83 -5.80 1.27 -2.19
C MET A 83 -4.66 1.61 -3.15
N ASN A 84 -3.76 0.65 -3.35
CA ASN A 84 -2.68 0.76 -4.32
C ASN A 84 -2.27 -0.65 -4.78
N LEU A 85 -1.60 -0.76 -5.93
CA LEU A 85 -1.16 -2.01 -6.55
C LEU A 85 -0.19 -2.79 -5.66
N GLY A 86 0.62 -2.12 -4.83
CA GLY A 86 1.49 -2.76 -3.84
C GLY A 86 0.69 -3.48 -2.74
N THR A 87 -0.39 -2.88 -2.25
CA THR A 87 -1.30 -3.51 -1.28
C THR A 87 -2.05 -4.68 -1.92
N ILE A 88 -2.57 -4.52 -3.13
CA ILE A 88 -3.24 -5.59 -3.88
C ILE A 88 -2.30 -6.77 -4.10
N LYS A 89 -1.03 -6.50 -4.45
CA LYS A 89 0.01 -7.52 -4.59
C LYS A 89 0.19 -8.30 -3.29
N CYS A 90 0.30 -7.60 -2.17
CA CYS A 90 0.43 -8.22 -0.86
C CYS A 90 -0.79 -9.10 -0.50
N LYS A 91 -2.00 -8.63 -0.77
CA LYS A 91 -3.25 -9.39 -0.55
C LYS A 91 -3.31 -10.65 -1.42
N LEU A 92 -2.87 -10.56 -2.68
CA LEU A 92 -2.83 -11.70 -3.60
C LEU A 92 -1.81 -12.75 -3.16
N GLU A 93 -0.59 -12.33 -2.83
CA GLU A 93 0.50 -13.22 -2.38
C GLU A 93 0.24 -13.86 -1.01
N SER A 94 -0.60 -13.23 -0.17
CA SER A 94 -1.04 -13.77 1.11
C SER A 94 -2.27 -14.65 1.03
N ASN A 95 -2.82 -14.91 -0.16
CA ASN A 95 -4.09 -15.62 -0.38
C ASN A 95 -5.26 -15.00 0.42
N SER A 96 -5.29 -13.67 0.52
CA SER A 96 -6.32 -12.94 1.28
C SER A 96 -7.66 -12.82 0.53
N TYR A 97 -7.68 -13.07 -0.78
CA TYR A 97 -8.89 -13.01 -1.60
C TYR A 97 -9.67 -14.33 -1.55
N SER A 98 -10.93 -14.24 -1.14
CA SER A 98 -11.82 -15.41 -1.08
C SER A 98 -12.51 -15.65 -2.42
N PHE A 99 -12.79 -14.57 -3.15
CA PHE A 99 -13.43 -14.57 -4.46
C PHE A 99 -12.69 -13.65 -5.44
N MET A 100 -12.91 -13.86 -6.75
CA MET A 100 -12.26 -13.03 -7.78
C MET A 100 -12.78 -11.59 -7.72
N GLU A 101 -14.04 -11.43 -7.34
CA GLU A 101 -14.72 -10.17 -7.14
C GLU A 101 -14.03 -9.32 -6.07
N ASP A 102 -13.49 -9.94 -5.01
CA ASP A 102 -12.74 -9.24 -3.96
C ASP A 102 -11.45 -8.61 -4.51
N PHE A 103 -10.81 -9.24 -5.50
CA PHE A 103 -9.62 -8.70 -6.17
C PHE A 103 -10.00 -7.58 -7.14
N VAL A 104 -11.12 -7.72 -7.85
CA VAL A 104 -11.61 -6.70 -8.80
C VAL A 104 -12.11 -5.45 -8.08
N ALA A 105 -12.66 -5.60 -6.87
CA ALA A 105 -13.18 -4.51 -6.06
C ALA A 105 -12.09 -3.70 -5.34
N ASP A 106 -10.84 -4.16 -5.34
CA ASP A 106 -9.73 -3.34 -4.85
C ASP A 106 -9.18 -2.48 -6.00
N ASP A 107 -9.50 -1.19 -5.99
CA ASP A 107 -9.00 -0.17 -6.92
C ASP A 107 -8.49 1.10 -6.21
#